data_AF-A0A5V1J5Q2-F1
#
_entry.id   AF-A0A5V1J5Q2-F1
#
_cell.length_a   1.000
_cell.length_b   1.000
_cell.length_c   1.000
_cell.angle_alpha   90.00
_cell.angle_beta   90.00
_cell.angle_gamma   90.00
#
_symmetry.space_group_name_H-M   'P 1'
#
loop_
_entity.id
_entity.type
_entity.pdbx_description
1 polymer ?
#
loop_
_entity_poly.entity_id
_entity_poly.type
_entity_poly.pdbx_seq_one_letter_code
_entity_poly.pdbx_strand_id
1 'polypeptide(L)'
;RETMILDSIAVKKALDNALAVAEDRHGRLIDKSDLKSAMKYWHSQASCIGLTGAYSPHSLRYAWAQNAICYYLAQGVSEKEALAMTAMDLGHGDGRGRYVAQVYGREMKRVDSLELAI
;
A
#
# COMPACT_ATOMS: atom_id res chain seq x y z
N ARG A 1 6.36 15.93 -6.86
CA ARG A 1 5.61 14.70 -7.15
C ARG A 1 4.49 14.66 -6.14
N GLU A 2 3.24 14.64 -6.57
CA GLU A 2 2.08 14.58 -5.67
C GLU A 2 1.53 13.16 -5.74
N THR A 3 1.64 12.40 -4.64
CA THR A 3 1.07 11.07 -4.53
C THR A 3 -0.36 11.20 -4.01
N MET A 4 -1.31 10.48 -4.62
CA MET A 4 -2.70 10.55 -4.18
C MET A 4 -2.90 10.00 -2.77
N ILE A 5 -3.56 10.79 -1.93
CA ILE A 5 -4.01 10.41 -0.59
C ILE A 5 -5.46 9.93 -0.70
N LEU A 6 -5.66 8.60 -0.67
CA LEU A 6 -6.97 7.98 -0.84
C LEU A 6 -7.93 8.28 0.32
N ASP A 7 -7.41 8.32 1.55
CA ASP A 7 -8.17 8.65 2.76
C ASP A 7 -7.32 9.55 3.66
N SER A 8 -7.56 10.86 3.58
CA SER A 8 -6.81 11.86 4.32
C SER A 8 -7.05 11.77 5.83
N ILE A 9 -8.23 11.33 6.26
CA ILE A 9 -8.59 11.19 7.68
C ILE A 9 -7.85 10.01 8.28
N ALA A 10 -7.89 8.85 7.62
CA ALA A 10 -7.18 7.66 8.08
C ALA A 10 -5.66 7.88 8.10
N VAL A 11 -5.10 8.53 7.06
CA VAL A 11 -3.67 8.86 7.02
C VAL A 11 -3.28 9.81 8.14
N LYS A 12 -4.06 10.86 8.40
CA LYS A 12 -3.79 11.77 9.51
C LYS A 12 -3.79 11.03 10.85
N LYS A 13 -4.80 10.19 11.09
CA LYS A 13 -4.89 9.37 12.31
C LYS A 13 -3.68 8.44 12.47
N ALA A 14 -3.24 7.80 11.39
CA ALA A 14 -2.05 6.95 11.40
C ALA A 14 -0.78 7.74 11.73
N LEU A 15 -0.63 8.95 11.18
CA LEU A 15 0.49 9.85 11.46
C LEU A 15 0.49 10.33 12.91
N ASP A 16 -0.65 10.80 13.42
CA ASP A 16 -0.78 11.26 14.81
C ASP A 16 -0.39 10.13 15.78
N ASN A 17 -0.87 8.90 15.53
CA ASN A 17 -0.49 7.73 16.33
C ASN A 17 1.01 7.40 16.24
N ALA A 18 1.58 7.49 15.04
CA ALA A 18 3.01 7.20 14.82
C ALA A 18 3.90 8.22 15.53
N LEU A 19 3.52 9.50 15.52
CA LEU A 19 4.22 10.57 16.24
C LEU A 19 4.18 10.34 17.75
N ALA A 20 3.00 10.08 18.32
CA ALA A 20 2.85 9.78 19.74
C ALA A 20 3.72 8.57 20.16
N VAL A 21 3.70 7.49 19.38
CA VAL A 21 4.54 6.31 19.63
C VAL A 21 6.03 6.64 19.55
N ALA A 22 6.44 7.50 18.61
CA ALA A 22 7.84 7.89 18.45
C ALA A 22 8.32 8.78 19.59
N GLU A 23 7.49 9.72 20.08
CA GLU A 23 7.79 10.56 21.24
C GLU A 23 8.09 9.70 22.48
N ASP A 24 7.26 8.69 22.75
CA ASP A 24 7.46 7.73 23.85
C ASP A 24 8.70 6.82 23.68
N ARG A 25 9.29 6.80 22.48
CA ARG A 25 10.34 5.86 22.06
C ARG A 25 11.59 6.56 21.56
N HIS A 26 11.92 7.71 22.16
CA HIS A 26 13.14 8.46 21.83
C HIS A 26 13.25 8.81 20.33
N GLY A 27 12.13 9.15 19.70
CA GLY A 27 12.03 9.48 18.27
C GLY A 27 11.99 8.28 17.33
N ARG A 28 11.78 7.06 17.82
CA ARG A 28 11.78 5.83 17.00
C ARG A 28 10.41 5.13 17.01
N LEU A 29 9.94 4.70 15.84
CA LEU A 29 8.75 3.83 15.78
C LEU A 29 9.01 2.45 16.38
N ILE A 30 10.22 1.92 16.20
CA ILE A 30 10.65 0.64 16.78
C ILE A 30 11.89 0.92 17.62
N ASP A 31 11.72 0.84 18.94
CA ASP A 31 12.81 1.08 19.88
C ASP A 31 13.56 -0.20 20.21
N LYS A 32 14.60 -0.49 19.42
CA LYS A 32 15.50 -1.63 19.63
C LYS A 32 16.95 -1.16 19.52
N SER A 33 17.83 -1.87 20.22
CA SER A 33 19.26 -1.57 20.33
C SER A 33 20.02 -1.61 19.01
N ASP A 34 19.54 -2.41 18.05
CA ASP A 34 20.20 -2.65 16.78
C ASP A 34 19.19 -2.95 15.66
N LEU A 35 19.64 -2.77 14.41
CA LEU A 35 18.81 -2.95 13.23
C LEU A 35 18.25 -4.38 13.11
N LYS A 36 19.04 -5.41 13.45
CA LYS A 36 18.62 -6.80 13.33
C LYS A 36 17.46 -7.09 14.29
N SER A 37 17.54 -6.60 15.53
CA SER A 37 16.47 -6.71 16.53
C SER A 37 15.23 -5.92 16.11
N ALA A 38 15.38 -4.73 15.52
CA ALA A 38 14.27 -3.94 15.00
C ALA A 38 13.55 -4.65 13.84
N MET A 39 14.30 -5.19 12.88
CA MET A 39 13.74 -5.96 11.76
C MET A 39 13.00 -7.21 12.25
N LYS A 40 13.57 -7.95 13.20
CA LYS A 40 12.91 -9.13 13.79
C LYS A 40 11.60 -8.75 14.49
N TYR A 41 11.59 -7.65 15.24
CA TYR A 41 10.37 -7.14 15.87
C TYR A 41 9.31 -6.80 14.82
N TRP A 42 9.67 -6.04 13.79
CA TRP A 42 8.77 -5.70 12.69
C TRP A 42 8.17 -6.94 12.02
N HIS A 43 9.01 -7.91 11.62
CA HIS A 43 8.53 -9.14 10.98
C HIS A 43 7.59 -9.95 11.87
N SER A 44 7.87 -10.01 13.18
CA SER A 44 6.98 -10.65 14.15
C SER A 44 5.62 -9.95 14.20
N GLN A 45 5.59 -8.63 14.35
CA GLN A 45 4.35 -7.86 14.37
C GLN A 45 3.55 -8.00 13.07
N ALA A 46 4.21 -7.89 11.91
CA ALA A 46 3.60 -8.09 10.60
C ALA A 46 2.98 -9.49 10.48
N SER A 47 3.68 -10.52 10.96
CA SER A 47 3.16 -11.90 10.95
C SER A 47 1.95 -12.06 11.87
N CYS A 48 1.97 -11.45 13.07
CA CYS A 48 0.85 -11.50 14.01
C CYS A 48 -0.44 -10.90 13.45
N ILE A 49 -0.35 -9.92 12.56
CA ILE A 49 -1.51 -9.31 11.89
C ILE A 49 -1.83 -9.94 10.53
N GLY A 50 -1.25 -11.10 10.23
CA GLY A 50 -1.54 -11.86 9.02
C GLY A 50 -0.78 -11.42 7.76
N LEU A 51 0.12 -10.42 7.84
CA LEU A 51 1.02 -10.07 6.74
C LEU A 51 2.13 -11.12 6.62
N THR A 52 1.77 -12.29 6.08
CA THR A 52 2.61 -13.47 5.96
C THR A 52 2.73 -13.92 4.49
N GLY A 53 3.58 -14.91 4.22
CA GLY A 53 3.77 -15.46 2.89
C GLY A 53 4.58 -14.57 1.93
N ALA A 54 4.58 -14.94 0.65
CA ALA A 54 5.46 -14.36 -0.37
C ALA A 54 5.27 -12.85 -0.58
N TYR A 55 4.09 -12.31 -0.25
CA TYR A 55 3.77 -10.91 -0.41
C TYR A 55 3.97 -10.07 0.85
N SER A 56 4.24 -10.66 2.02
CA SER A 56 4.32 -9.97 3.33
C SER A 56 5.01 -8.59 3.33
N PRO A 57 6.23 -8.41 2.77
CA PRO A 57 6.87 -7.08 2.75
C PRO A 57 6.22 -6.08 1.79
N HIS A 58 5.41 -6.56 0.84
CA HIS A 58 4.78 -5.77 -0.22
C HIS A 58 3.25 -5.73 -0.14
N SER A 59 2.61 -6.47 0.78
CA SER A 59 1.15 -6.59 0.88
C SER A 59 0.47 -5.23 1.00
N LEU A 60 1.01 -4.33 1.82
CA LEU A 60 0.48 -2.97 1.98
C LEU A 60 0.61 -2.14 0.69
N ARG A 61 1.71 -2.32 -0.05
CA ARG A 61 1.93 -1.66 -1.35
C ARG A 61 0.96 -2.18 -2.41
N TYR A 62 0.67 -3.48 -2.40
CA TYR A 62 -0.33 -4.10 -3.28
C TYR A 62 -1.72 -3.57 -2.98
N ALA A 63 -2.14 -3.60 -1.71
CA ALA A 63 -3.44 -3.09 -1.29
C ALA A 63 -3.61 -1.61 -1.67
N TRP A 64 -2.60 -0.78 -1.41
CA TRP A 64 -2.63 0.63 -1.81
C TRP A 64 -2.73 0.80 -3.33
N ALA A 65 -1.93 0.06 -4.12
CA ALA A 65 -1.93 0.18 -5.57
C ALA A 65 -3.28 -0.24 -6.18
N GLN A 66 -3.89 -1.31 -5.67
CA GLN A 66 -5.19 -1.78 -6.11
C GLN A 66 -6.28 -0.76 -5.78
N ASN A 67 -6.27 -0.19 -4.56
CA ASN A 67 -7.21 0.86 -4.18
C ASN A 67 -7.03 2.12 -5.04
N ALA A 68 -5.79 2.50 -5.38
CA ALA A 68 -5.52 3.64 -6.25
C ALA A 68 -6.05 3.41 -7.68
N ILE A 69 -5.87 2.21 -8.24
CA ILE A 69 -6.45 1.84 -9.54
C ILE A 69 -7.97 1.97 -9.48
N CYS A 70 -8.62 1.36 -8.49
CA CYS A 70 -10.08 1.44 -8.32
C CYS A 70 -10.56 2.89 -8.17
N TYR A 71 -9.86 3.70 -7.39
CA TYR A 71 -10.18 5.11 -7.18
C TYR A 71 -10.16 5.92 -8.48
N TYR A 72 -9.12 5.74 -9.30
CA TYR A 72 -9.05 6.44 -10.59
C TYR A 72 -10.12 5.94 -11.57
N LEU A 73 -10.35 4.63 -11.65
CA LEU A 73 -11.42 4.06 -12.48
C LEU A 73 -12.80 4.60 -12.07
N ALA A 74 -13.07 4.74 -10.78
CA ALA A 74 -14.32 5.31 -10.26
C ALA A 74 -14.52 6.79 -10.64
N GLN A 75 -13.45 7.52 -10.97
CA GLN A 75 -13.53 8.88 -11.52
C GLN A 75 -13.79 8.92 -13.03
N GLY A 76 -13.88 7.76 -13.69
CA GLY A 76 -14.18 7.67 -15.12
C GLY A 76 -12.98 7.83 -16.05
N VAL A 77 -11.75 7.82 -15.54
CA VAL A 77 -10.55 7.77 -16.41
C VAL A 77 -10.39 6.37 -17.00
N SER A 78 -9.73 6.27 -18.15
CA SER A 78 -9.51 4.97 -18.79
C SER A 78 -8.61 4.06 -17.96
N GLU A 79 -8.71 2.73 -18.14
CA GLU A 79 -7.80 1.77 -17.48
C GLU A 79 -6.33 2.11 -17.74
N LYS A 80 -6.00 2.51 -18.98
CA LYS A 80 -4.64 2.91 -19.36
C LYS A 80 -4.15 4.12 -18.53
N GLU A 81 -5.01 5.11 -18.34
CA GLU A 81 -4.69 6.30 -17.55
C GLU A 81 -4.62 5.97 -16.06
N ALA A 82 -5.57 5.22 -15.52
CA ALA A 82 -5.56 4.77 -14.11
C ALA A 82 -4.26 4.01 -13.77
N LEU A 83 -3.81 3.13 -14.67
CA LEU A 83 -2.54 2.40 -14.51
C LEU A 83 -1.32 3.32 -14.60
N ALA A 84 -1.33 4.32 -15.49
CA ALA A 84 -0.24 5.29 -15.62
C ALA A 84 -0.16 6.23 -14.41
N MET A 85 -1.30 6.69 -13.90
CA MET A 85 -1.40 7.51 -12.69
C MET A 85 -0.93 6.73 -11.46
N THR A 86 -1.40 5.48 -11.30
CA THR A 86 -0.93 4.60 -10.22
C THR A 86 0.59 4.36 -10.33
N ALA A 87 1.12 4.19 -11.54
CA ALA A 87 2.56 4.06 -11.74
C ALA A 87 3.33 5.35 -11.35
N MET A 88 2.76 6.51 -11.62
CA MET A 88 3.27 7.81 -11.18
C MET A 88 3.25 7.93 -9.66
N ASP A 89 2.18 7.54 -8.99
CA ASP A 89 2.09 7.58 -7.53
C ASP A 89 3.09 6.62 -6.86
N LEU A 90 3.26 5.42 -7.44
CA LEU A 90 4.12 4.37 -6.90
C LEU A 90 5.62 4.66 -6.98
N GLY A 91 6.04 5.65 -7.77
CA GLY A 91 7.48 5.87 -7.98
C GLY A 91 7.98 5.53 -9.38
N HIS A 92 7.17 4.86 -10.22
CA HIS A 92 7.63 4.15 -11.42
C HIS A 92 7.69 4.99 -12.70
N GLY A 93 6.97 6.12 -12.74
CA GLY A 93 6.81 6.92 -13.96
C GLY A 93 5.58 6.46 -14.78
N ASP A 94 5.05 7.33 -15.62
CA ASP A 94 3.82 7.13 -16.40
C ASP A 94 3.93 6.02 -17.45
N GLY A 95 5.12 5.78 -17.99
CA GLY A 95 5.41 4.70 -18.94
C GLY A 95 5.33 3.26 -18.36
N ARG A 96 4.99 3.10 -17.07
CA ARG A 96 5.01 1.80 -16.37
C ARG A 96 3.62 1.21 -16.08
N GLY A 97 2.55 1.72 -16.70
CA GLY A 97 1.20 1.19 -16.51
C GLY A 97 1.07 -0.33 -16.78
N ARG A 98 1.73 -0.86 -17.83
CA ARG A 98 1.75 -2.30 -18.10
C ARG A 98 2.38 -3.12 -16.96
N TYR A 99 3.46 -2.60 -16.36
CA TYR A 99 4.10 -3.25 -15.22
C TYR A 99 3.17 -3.24 -14.01
N VAL A 100 2.48 -2.12 -13.75
CA VAL A 100 1.49 -2.02 -12.67
C VAL A 100 0.38 -3.06 -12.84
N ALA A 101 -0.17 -3.21 -14.05
CA ALA A 101 -1.20 -4.23 -14.31
C ALA A 101 -0.69 -5.66 -14.06
N GLN A 102 0.54 -5.96 -14.46
CA GLN A 102 1.14 -7.30 -14.31
C GLN A 102 1.47 -7.66 -12.87
N VAL A 103 1.86 -6.67 -12.06
CA VAL A 103 2.31 -6.86 -10.68
C VAL A 103 1.14 -6.74 -9.70
N TYR A 104 0.35 -5.66 -9.79
CA TYR A 104 -0.68 -5.34 -8.81
C TYR A 104 -2.10 -5.73 -9.27
N GLY A 105 -2.36 -5.81 -10.57
CA GLY A 105 -3.69 -6.06 -11.13
C GLY A 105 -4.12 -7.54 -11.22
N ARG A 106 -3.23 -8.51 -10.97
CA ARG A 106 -3.54 -9.95 -11.13
C ARG A 106 -4.65 -10.45 -10.20
N GLU A 107 -4.73 -9.92 -8.99
CA GLU A 107 -5.73 -10.35 -8.00
C GLU A 107 -7.07 -9.62 -8.17
N MET A 108 -7.09 -8.37 -8.68
CA MET A 108 -8.33 -7.63 -8.97
C MET A 108 -9.20 -8.38 -9.98
N LYS A 109 -8.60 -8.94 -11.04
CA LYS A 109 -9.32 -9.73 -12.06
C LYS A 109 -10.01 -10.98 -11.51
N ARG A 110 -9.66 -11.42 -10.30
CA ARG A 110 -10.25 -12.60 -9.63
C ARG A 110 -11.51 -12.23 -8.84
N VAL A 111 -11.64 -10.98 -8.40
CA VAL A 111 -12.77 -10.48 -7.60
C VAL A 111 -13.95 -10.08 -8.49
N ASP A 112 -13.69 -9.49 -9.67
CA ASP A 112 -14.74 -9.17 -10.67
C ASP A 112 -15.50 -10.42 -11.18
N SER A 113 -14.90 -11.61 -11.06
CA SER A 113 -15.55 -12.89 -11.40
C SER A 113 -16.49 -13.41 -10.31
N LEU A 114 -16.50 -12.81 -9.12
CA LEU A 114 -17.29 -13.25 -7.96
C LEU A 114 -18.34 -12.22 -7.49
N GLU A 115 -18.20 -10.93 -7.82
CA GLU A 115 -19.15 -9.89 -7.42
C GLU A 115 -20.23 -9.55 -8.47
N LEU A 116 -20.27 -10.25 -9.62
CA LEU A 116 -21.37 -10.16 -10.60
C LEU A 116 -22.43 -11.26 -10.45
N ALA A 117 -22.45 -11.96 -9.30
CA ALA A 117 -23.36 -13.09 -9.02
C ALA A 117 -24.28 -12.88 -7.81
N ILE A 118 -24.60 -11.63 -7.43
CA ILE A 118 -25.71 -11.30 -6.52
C ILE A 118 -26.56 -10.21 -7.14
#